data_AF-A0A838B9Z4-F1
#
_entry.id   AF-A0A838B9Z4-F1
#
_cell.length_a   1.000
_cell.length_b   1.000
_cell.length_c   1.000
_cell.angle_alpha   90.00
_cell.angle_beta   90.00
_cell.angle_gamma   90.00
#
_symmetry.space_group_name_H-M   'P 1'
#
loop_
_entity.id
_entity.type
_entity.pdbx_description
1 polymer ?
#
loop_
_entity_poly.entity_id
_entity_poly.type
_entity_poly.pdbx_seq_one_letter_code
_entity_poly.pdbx_strand_id
1 'polypeptide(L)'
;MAGTVEGEKIDVTFNGKRCIHSRNCVLGNPHVFVPNAPGEWIHPEAASVEQVVTLAENCPSGAIGYLRKDGGPQEKPPVVNTVRLRENGPLTVHAEIVLGGETFFRATLCRCGASQNKPFCDNSHIKAGFTATGEPPLKDAPATLEARNGPLTITPTTNGPFKVEGNAEIVTGTGHTIDRTTRAFLCRCGHSANKPFCDGSHKRVGFVG
;
A
#
# COMPACT_ATOMS: atom_id res chain seq x y z
N MET A 1 4.87 -0.43 -17.01
CA MET A 1 6.34 -0.59 -17.06
C MET A 1 6.81 -1.13 -15.72
N ALA A 2 7.56 -2.23 -15.74
CA ALA A 2 8.31 -2.71 -14.59
C ALA A 2 9.77 -2.85 -15.02
N GLY A 3 10.72 -2.50 -14.17
CA GLY A 3 12.13 -2.53 -14.54
C GLY A 3 13.04 -2.24 -13.36
N THR A 4 14.33 -2.50 -13.58
CA THR A 4 15.40 -2.25 -12.64
C THR A 4 16.40 -1.32 -13.32
N VAL A 5 16.82 -0.27 -12.62
CA VAL A 5 17.99 0.52 -13.00
C VAL A 5 19.15 0.06 -12.12
N GLU A 6 20.22 -0.40 -12.77
CA GLU A 6 21.38 -0.92 -12.08
C GLU A 6 22.33 0.21 -11.68
N GLY A 7 22.69 0.27 -10.39
CA GLY A 7 23.70 1.21 -9.87
C GLY A 7 24.98 0.50 -9.44
N GLU A 8 26.03 1.25 -9.13
CA GLU A 8 27.29 0.69 -8.61
C GLU A 8 27.07 0.07 -7.23
N LYS A 9 26.36 0.80 -6.35
CA LYS A 9 26.14 0.43 -4.94
C LYS A 9 24.72 0.02 -4.60
N ILE A 10 23.75 0.36 -5.45
CA ILE A 10 22.34 0.09 -5.21
C ILE A 10 21.59 0.00 -6.54
N ASP A 11 20.82 -1.07 -6.72
CA ASP A 11 19.84 -1.15 -7.80
C ASP A 11 18.53 -0.57 -7.33
N VAL A 12 17.82 0.13 -8.21
CA VAL A 12 16.49 0.67 -7.93
C VAL A 12 15.48 -0.01 -8.84
N THR A 13 14.47 -0.63 -8.23
CA THR A 13 13.38 -1.30 -8.96
C THR A 13 12.14 -0.41 -8.99
N PHE A 14 11.42 -0.46 -10.11
CA PHE A 14 10.14 0.22 -10.25
C PHE A 14 9.06 -0.74 -10.77
N ASN A 15 7.92 -0.78 -10.11
CA ASN A 15 6.72 -1.49 -10.54
C ASN A 15 5.57 -0.50 -10.81
N GLY A 16 5.40 -0.15 -12.09
CA GLY A 16 4.35 0.78 -12.52
C GLY A 16 2.92 0.28 -12.27
N LYS A 17 2.69 -1.03 -12.13
CA LYS A 17 1.36 -1.56 -11.72
C LYS A 17 1.05 -1.30 -10.25
N ARG A 18 2.02 -0.93 -9.43
CA ARG A 18 1.77 -0.58 -8.01
C ARG A 18 1.79 0.92 -7.77
N CYS A 19 2.40 1.68 -8.68
CA CYS A 19 2.57 3.12 -8.52
C CYS A 19 1.22 3.86 -8.47
N ILE A 20 0.99 4.57 -7.37
CA ILE A 20 -0.17 5.46 -7.22
C ILE A 20 0.14 6.91 -7.60
N HIS A 21 1.28 7.17 -8.23
CA HIS A 21 1.76 8.52 -8.55
C HIS A 21 1.68 9.49 -7.37
N SER A 22 2.03 9.05 -6.14
CA SER A 22 2.01 9.92 -4.95
C SER A 22 3.04 11.05 -5.03
N ARG A 23 3.99 10.95 -5.96
CA ARG A 23 5.10 11.87 -6.19
C ARG A 23 6.11 11.97 -5.03
N ASN A 24 6.04 11.10 -4.02
CA ASN A 24 7.01 11.06 -2.92
C ASN A 24 8.45 10.91 -3.43
N CYS A 25 8.67 10.08 -4.45
CA CYS A 25 9.99 9.88 -5.04
C CYS A 25 10.51 11.16 -5.73
N VAL A 26 9.76 11.70 -6.70
CA VAL A 26 10.17 12.87 -7.49
C VAL A 26 10.26 14.16 -6.66
N LEU A 27 9.41 14.32 -5.65
CA LEU A 27 9.46 15.48 -4.74
C LEU A 27 10.54 15.31 -3.67
N GLY A 28 10.84 14.07 -3.27
CA GLY A 28 11.88 13.77 -2.29
C GLY A 28 13.29 13.97 -2.84
N ASN A 29 13.53 13.59 -4.10
CA ASN A 29 14.76 13.92 -4.80
C ASN A 29 14.57 13.91 -6.33
N PRO A 30 14.46 15.09 -6.98
CA PRO A 30 14.23 15.19 -8.42
C PRO A 30 15.48 14.91 -9.26
N HIS A 31 16.66 14.76 -8.65
CA HIS A 31 17.89 14.36 -9.36
C HIS A 31 17.99 12.83 -9.46
N VAL A 32 17.47 12.11 -8.46
CA VAL A 32 17.36 10.64 -8.51
C VAL A 32 16.15 10.21 -9.35
N PHE A 33 14.99 10.86 -9.18
CA PHE A 33 13.77 10.52 -9.92
C PHE A 33 13.35 11.69 -10.78
N VAL A 34 13.73 11.66 -12.06
CA VAL A 34 13.56 12.77 -13.02
C VAL A 34 12.25 12.59 -13.80
N PRO A 35 11.15 13.26 -13.41
CA PRO A 35 9.88 13.08 -14.11
C PRO A 35 9.95 13.57 -15.56
N ASN A 36 9.31 12.85 -16.47
CA ASN A 36 9.24 13.18 -17.90
C ASN A 36 10.60 13.21 -18.63
N ALA A 37 11.62 12.52 -18.09
CA ALA A 37 12.86 12.33 -18.84
C ALA A 37 12.57 11.63 -20.17
N PRO A 38 13.21 12.06 -21.28
CA PRO A 38 13.04 11.41 -22.58
C PRO A 38 13.63 9.99 -22.65
N GLY A 39 14.39 9.58 -21.63
CA GLY A 39 15.02 8.27 -21.52
C GLY A 39 14.93 7.71 -20.09
N GLU A 40 16.06 7.26 -19.55
CA GLU A 40 16.13 6.83 -18.16
C GLU A 40 15.73 7.97 -17.23
N TRP A 41 14.89 7.64 -16.25
CA TRP A 41 14.28 8.61 -15.33
C TRP A 41 14.62 8.33 -13.86
N ILE A 42 15.40 7.27 -13.59
CA ILE A 42 15.88 6.89 -12.27
C ILE A 42 17.40 6.87 -12.34
N HIS A 43 18.08 7.63 -11.49
CA HIS A 43 19.53 7.73 -11.45
C HIS A 43 20.02 7.49 -10.01
N PRO A 44 20.31 6.23 -9.63
CA PRO A 44 20.70 5.87 -8.27
C PRO A 44 21.95 6.61 -7.78
N GLU A 45 22.87 6.92 -8.70
CA GLU A 45 24.14 7.61 -8.42
C GLU A 45 23.99 9.11 -8.13
N ALA A 46 22.80 9.69 -8.32
CA ALA A 46 22.56 11.12 -8.08
C ALA A 46 22.38 11.47 -6.59
N ALA A 47 22.48 10.49 -5.69
CA ALA A 47 22.34 10.66 -4.25
C ALA A 47 23.15 9.60 -3.48
N SER A 48 23.25 9.77 -2.16
CA SER A 48 23.82 8.69 -1.33
C SER A 48 22.91 7.47 -1.30
N VAL A 49 23.48 6.28 -1.07
CA VAL A 49 22.71 5.03 -0.92
C VAL A 49 21.61 5.19 0.14
N GLU A 50 21.91 5.83 1.26
CA GLU A 50 20.93 6.06 2.34
C GLU A 50 19.77 6.97 1.92
N GLN A 51 20.03 7.97 1.08
CA GLN A 51 18.97 8.81 0.52
C GLN A 51 18.10 8.01 -0.44
N VAL A 52 18.69 7.18 -1.31
CA VAL A 52 17.93 6.32 -2.23
C VAL A 52 17.06 5.31 -1.46
N VAL A 53 17.62 4.66 -0.44
CA VAL A 53 16.87 3.76 0.48
C VAL A 53 15.71 4.51 1.13
N THR A 54 15.96 5.68 1.71
CA THR A 54 14.93 6.50 2.34
C THR A 54 13.80 6.87 1.36
N LEU A 55 14.13 7.20 0.11
CA LEU A 55 13.13 7.53 -0.91
C LEU A 55 12.30 6.31 -1.32
N ALA A 56 12.93 5.16 -1.49
CA ALA A 56 12.25 3.90 -1.80
C ALA A 56 11.31 3.48 -0.67
N GLU A 57 11.78 3.55 0.58
CA GLU A 57 10.99 3.20 1.76
C GLU A 57 9.83 4.16 2.02
N ASN A 58 9.94 5.41 1.57
CA ASN A 58 8.87 6.40 1.63
C ASN A 58 7.86 6.29 0.47
N CYS A 59 8.01 5.32 -0.45
CA CYS A 59 7.02 5.05 -1.49
C CYS A 59 5.78 4.35 -0.89
N PRO A 60 4.60 5.00 -0.81
CA PRO A 60 3.45 4.46 -0.07
C PRO A 60 2.87 3.15 -0.63
N SER A 61 3.13 2.90 -1.90
CA SER A 61 2.67 1.71 -2.62
C SER A 61 3.72 0.60 -2.69
N GLY A 62 4.95 0.87 -2.25
CA GLY A 62 6.11 -0.01 -2.47
C GLY A 62 6.42 -0.22 -3.95
N ALA A 63 5.99 0.69 -4.82
CA ALA A 63 6.27 0.62 -6.25
C ALA A 63 7.75 0.91 -6.56
N ILE A 64 8.45 1.60 -5.67
CA ILE A 64 9.91 1.73 -5.69
C ILE A 64 10.45 0.75 -4.67
N GLY A 65 11.41 -0.07 -5.09
CA GLY A 65 12.19 -0.94 -4.23
C GLY A 65 13.68 -0.81 -4.57
N TYR A 66 14.52 -1.56 -3.86
CA TYR A 66 15.95 -1.52 -4.10
C TYR A 66 16.64 -2.84 -3.76
N LEU A 67 17.86 -3.00 -4.27
CA LEU A 67 18.81 -4.02 -3.83
C LEU A 67 20.15 -3.35 -3.54
N ARG A 68 20.55 -3.32 -2.27
CA ARG A 68 21.88 -2.82 -1.88
C ARG A 68 22.98 -3.80 -2.27
N LYS A 69 24.09 -3.26 -2.78
CA LYS A 69 25.34 -3.98 -3.13
C LYS A 69 26.52 -3.56 -2.24
N ASP A 70 26.34 -2.54 -1.42
CA ASP A 70 27.36 -1.97 -0.53
C ASP A 70 27.46 -2.69 0.83
N GLY A 71 26.75 -3.82 1.00
CA GLY A 71 26.72 -4.58 2.25
C GLY A 71 25.79 -4.02 3.33
N GLY A 72 25.09 -2.91 3.08
CA GLY A 72 24.08 -2.37 3.99
C GLY A 72 22.79 -3.21 4.01
N PRO A 73 21.88 -2.93 4.97
CA PRO A 73 20.67 -3.72 5.15
C PRO A 73 19.69 -3.57 3.97
N GLN A 74 19.12 -4.70 3.53
CA GLN A 74 17.95 -4.69 2.64
C GLN A 74 16.69 -4.28 3.40
N GLU A 75 15.65 -3.93 2.65
CA GLU A 75 14.35 -3.56 3.22
C GLU A 75 13.81 -4.70 4.11
N LYS A 76 13.25 -4.35 5.26
CA LYS A 76 12.75 -5.31 6.26
C LYS A 76 11.25 -5.15 6.48
N PRO A 77 10.54 -6.22 6.91
CA PRO A 77 9.18 -6.10 7.41
C PRO A 77 9.08 -5.07 8.55
N PRO A 78 7.94 -4.37 8.69
CA PRO A 78 7.73 -3.46 9.82
C PRO A 78 7.57 -4.23 11.13
N VAL A 79 7.86 -3.55 12.24
CA VAL A 79 7.61 -4.07 13.60
C VAL A 79 6.13 -4.11 13.99
N VAL A 80 5.28 -3.39 13.24
CA VAL A 80 3.81 -3.41 13.38
C VAL A 80 3.19 -3.42 11.99
N ASN A 81 2.39 -4.43 11.71
CA ASN A 81 1.58 -4.51 10.52
C ASN A 81 0.41 -3.53 10.62
N THR A 82 0.27 -2.64 9.65
CA THR A 82 -0.81 -1.64 9.64
C THR A 82 -1.61 -1.68 8.35
N VAL A 83 -2.92 -1.52 8.48
CA VAL A 83 -3.83 -1.18 7.39
C VAL A 83 -4.44 0.19 7.69
N ARG A 84 -3.94 1.21 7.02
CA ARG A 84 -4.30 2.60 7.26
C ARG A 84 -5.37 3.08 6.29
N LEU A 85 -6.40 3.74 6.82
CA LEU A 85 -7.48 4.34 6.04
C LEU A 85 -7.06 5.70 5.51
N ARG A 86 -7.22 5.95 4.20
CA ARG A 86 -7.06 7.29 3.63
C ARG A 86 -8.43 7.91 3.40
N GLU A 87 -8.61 9.15 3.88
CA GLU A 87 -9.80 9.97 3.63
C GLU A 87 -10.13 9.97 2.13
N ASN A 88 -11.37 9.62 1.77
CA ASN A 88 -11.86 9.54 0.39
C ASN A 88 -11.01 8.67 -0.56
N GLY A 89 -10.16 7.83 0.02
CA GLY A 89 -9.07 7.20 -0.69
C GLY A 89 -8.90 5.72 -0.40
N PRO A 90 -7.73 5.16 -0.77
CA PRO A 90 -7.45 3.74 -0.66
C PRO A 90 -7.16 3.27 0.78
N LEU A 91 -6.88 1.97 0.89
CA LEU A 91 -6.25 1.37 2.07
C LEU A 91 -4.74 1.31 1.82
N THR A 92 -3.91 1.87 2.71
CA THR A 92 -2.45 1.72 2.64
C THR A 92 -2.00 0.66 3.64
N VAL A 93 -1.34 -0.38 3.17
CA VAL A 93 -0.86 -1.52 3.97
C VAL A 93 0.67 -1.43 4.10
N HIS A 94 1.17 -1.61 5.32
CA HIS A 94 2.59 -1.78 5.63
C HIS A 94 2.75 -3.02 6.50
N ALA A 95 3.31 -4.10 5.94
CA ALA A 95 3.45 -5.42 6.56
C ALA A 95 4.38 -6.28 5.70
N GLU A 96 4.74 -7.50 6.11
CA GLU A 96 5.21 -8.52 5.14
C GLU A 96 3.99 -9.03 4.36
N ILE A 97 3.60 -8.33 3.29
CA ILE A 97 2.36 -8.59 2.57
C ILE A 97 2.56 -9.78 1.63
N VAL A 98 1.68 -10.78 1.72
CA VAL A 98 1.59 -11.88 0.76
C VAL A 98 0.31 -11.69 -0.07
N LEU A 99 0.46 -11.44 -1.37
CA LEU A 99 -0.66 -11.21 -2.28
C LEU A 99 -0.34 -11.80 -3.65
N GLY A 100 -1.19 -12.70 -4.15
CA GLY A 100 -1.02 -13.27 -5.49
C GLY A 100 0.26 -14.09 -5.68
N GLY A 101 0.83 -14.64 -4.61
CA GLY A 101 2.11 -15.36 -4.64
C GLY A 101 3.35 -14.46 -4.58
N GLU A 102 3.18 -13.14 -4.52
CA GLU A 102 4.26 -12.18 -4.35
C GLU A 102 4.33 -11.69 -2.90
N THR A 103 5.56 -11.40 -2.44
CA THR A 103 5.82 -10.77 -1.14
C THR A 103 6.39 -9.37 -1.31
N PHE A 104 5.86 -8.40 -0.57
CA PHE A 104 6.36 -7.02 -0.56
C PHE A 104 5.94 -6.28 0.73
N PHE A 105 6.60 -5.16 1.03
CA PHE A 105 6.41 -4.52 2.35
C PHE A 105 5.36 -3.42 2.42
N ARG A 106 5.03 -2.78 1.30
CA ARG A 106 4.02 -1.72 1.22
C ARG A 106 3.07 -1.96 0.07
N ALA A 107 1.78 -1.67 0.22
CA ALA A 107 0.84 -1.62 -0.89
C ALA A 107 -0.27 -0.61 -0.65
N THR A 108 -0.83 -0.08 -1.74
CA THR A 108 -2.01 0.78 -1.69
C THR A 108 -3.13 0.11 -2.46
N LEU A 109 -4.18 -0.32 -1.74
CA LEU A 109 -5.26 -1.17 -2.24
C LEU A 109 -6.53 -0.35 -2.51
N CYS A 110 -7.25 -0.71 -3.58
CA CYS A 110 -8.47 -0.02 -3.97
C CYS A 110 -9.60 -0.24 -2.95
N ARG A 111 -10.07 0.84 -2.33
CA ARG A 111 -11.24 0.82 -1.41
C ARG A 111 -12.55 1.18 -2.11
N CYS A 112 -12.47 1.91 -3.22
CA CYS A 112 -13.61 2.54 -3.88
C CYS A 112 -14.34 1.66 -4.92
N GLY A 113 -13.75 0.53 -5.33
CA GLY A 113 -14.29 -0.32 -6.40
C GLY A 113 -14.03 0.16 -7.84
N ALA A 114 -13.59 1.40 -8.05
CA ALA A 114 -13.46 2.01 -9.39
C ALA A 114 -12.11 1.77 -10.09
N SER A 115 -11.08 1.26 -9.39
CA SER A 115 -9.75 1.05 -9.97
C SER A 115 -9.80 0.16 -11.21
N GLN A 116 -9.09 0.53 -12.27
CA GLN A 116 -8.87 -0.30 -13.46
C GLN A 116 -7.65 -1.21 -13.30
N ASN A 117 -6.95 -1.10 -12.16
CA ASN A 117 -5.74 -1.84 -11.83
C ASN A 117 -5.90 -2.60 -10.50
N LYS A 118 -7.11 -3.14 -10.26
CA LYS A 118 -7.41 -3.94 -9.07
C LYS A 118 -6.41 -5.12 -8.96
N PRO A 119 -5.99 -5.49 -7.74
CA PRO A 119 -6.48 -5.00 -6.44
C PRO A 119 -5.89 -3.66 -5.99
N PHE A 120 -4.93 -3.10 -6.72
CA PHE A 120 -4.24 -1.87 -6.35
C PHE A 120 -5.08 -0.63 -6.66
N CYS A 121 -4.77 0.46 -5.96
CA CYS A 121 -5.32 1.77 -6.27
C CYS A 121 -4.60 2.36 -7.48
N ASP A 122 -5.34 3.07 -8.34
CA ASP A 122 -4.83 3.81 -9.50
C ASP A 122 -5.35 5.27 -9.52
N ASN A 123 -5.83 5.75 -8.38
CA ASN A 123 -6.48 7.05 -8.20
C ASN A 123 -7.84 7.24 -8.89
N SER A 124 -8.45 6.19 -9.46
CA SER A 124 -9.81 6.27 -10.01
C SER A 124 -10.86 6.75 -9.00
N HIS A 125 -10.57 6.64 -7.68
CA HIS A 125 -11.43 7.16 -6.61
C HIS A 125 -11.69 8.67 -6.70
N ILE A 126 -10.77 9.46 -7.27
CA ILE A 126 -10.92 10.91 -7.44
C ILE A 126 -12.03 11.19 -8.47
N LYS A 127 -11.89 10.64 -9.67
CA LYS A 127 -12.88 10.81 -10.75
C LYS A 127 -14.22 10.15 -10.41
N ALA A 128 -14.19 9.04 -9.67
CA ALA A 128 -15.39 8.36 -9.20
C ALA A 128 -16.10 9.12 -8.07
N GLY A 129 -15.53 10.20 -7.52
CA GLY A 129 -16.12 10.96 -6.41
C GLY A 129 -16.31 10.11 -5.15
N PHE A 130 -15.39 9.16 -4.89
CA PHE A 130 -15.53 8.26 -3.76
C PHE A 130 -15.44 9.02 -2.43
N THR A 131 -16.48 8.93 -1.61
CA THR A 131 -16.52 9.54 -0.29
C THR A 131 -16.52 8.47 0.80
N ALA A 132 -15.54 8.53 1.69
CA ALA A 132 -15.50 7.70 2.89
C ALA A 132 -14.43 8.20 3.88
N THR A 133 -14.84 8.36 5.13
CA THR A 133 -13.96 8.78 6.22
C THR A 133 -12.72 7.89 6.34
N GLY A 134 -11.59 8.53 6.63
CA GLY A 134 -10.34 7.95 7.14
C GLY A 134 -10.28 7.96 8.68
N GLU A 135 -11.24 8.59 9.34
CA GLU A 135 -11.36 8.75 10.79
C GLU A 135 -12.72 8.20 11.29
N PRO A 136 -13.01 6.90 11.13
CA PRO A 136 -14.22 6.31 11.72
C PRO A 136 -14.14 6.34 13.26
N PRO A 137 -15.28 6.22 13.97
CA PRO A 137 -15.29 6.14 15.42
C PRO A 137 -14.36 5.04 15.94
N LEU A 138 -13.62 5.36 17.01
CA LEU A 138 -12.75 4.42 17.68
C LEU A 138 -13.58 3.44 18.52
N LYS A 139 -13.06 2.23 18.71
CA LYS A 139 -13.59 1.29 19.71
C LYS A 139 -13.00 1.65 21.07
N ASP A 140 -13.80 1.58 22.14
CA ASP A 140 -13.36 1.93 23.49
C ASP A 140 -12.16 1.09 23.98
N ALA A 141 -12.07 -0.17 23.52
CA ALA A 141 -10.94 -1.06 23.78
C ALA A 141 -10.68 -1.98 22.57
N PRO A 142 -9.74 -1.64 21.67
CA PRO A 142 -9.34 -2.57 20.62
C PRO A 142 -8.67 -3.80 21.25
N ALA A 143 -8.86 -4.97 20.63
CA ALA A 143 -8.27 -6.22 21.11
C ALA A 143 -6.74 -6.11 21.29
N THR A 144 -6.17 -6.97 22.14
CA THR A 144 -4.73 -7.15 22.25
C THR A 144 -4.27 -8.28 21.32
N LEU A 145 -3.15 -8.09 20.64
CA LEU A 145 -2.50 -9.14 19.87
C LEU A 145 -1.23 -9.58 20.61
N GLU A 146 -0.98 -10.89 20.65
CA GLU A 146 0.27 -11.44 21.20
C GLU A 146 1.49 -11.02 20.36
N ALA A 147 1.32 -10.92 19.04
CA ALA A 147 2.31 -10.38 18.10
C ALA A 147 1.65 -9.35 17.18
N ARG A 148 2.39 -8.29 16.80
CA ARG A 148 1.88 -7.19 15.97
C ARG A 148 2.42 -7.18 14.55
N ASN A 149 3.34 -8.09 14.24
CA ASN A 149 4.05 -8.23 12.97
C ASN A 149 3.88 -9.64 12.39
N GLY A 150 4.69 -9.96 11.39
CA GLY A 150 4.71 -11.24 10.67
C GLY A 150 4.00 -11.13 9.30
N PRO A 151 3.89 -12.25 8.57
CA PRO A 151 3.23 -12.27 7.28
C PRO A 151 1.76 -11.83 7.37
N LEU A 152 1.34 -10.99 6.43
CA LEU A 152 -0.03 -10.54 6.26
C LEU A 152 -0.55 -10.95 4.89
N THR A 153 -1.34 -12.01 4.84
CA THR A 153 -1.93 -12.50 3.60
C THR A 153 -3.15 -11.65 3.24
N ILE A 154 -3.16 -11.09 2.03
CA ILE A 154 -4.28 -10.32 1.50
C ILE A 154 -4.83 -11.02 0.27
N THR A 155 -6.06 -11.50 0.39
CA THR A 155 -6.79 -12.16 -0.71
C THR A 155 -7.95 -11.27 -1.14
N PRO A 156 -7.90 -10.65 -2.34
CA PRO A 156 -9.08 -10.06 -2.96
C PRO A 156 -10.04 -11.21 -3.30
N THR A 157 -11.15 -11.36 -2.57
CA THR A 157 -12.10 -12.43 -2.89
C THR A 157 -12.87 -12.07 -4.16
N THR A 158 -13.20 -13.08 -4.96
CA THR A 158 -13.95 -12.91 -6.22
C THR A 158 -15.20 -12.08 -5.97
N ASN A 159 -15.33 -10.94 -6.66
CA ASN A 159 -16.49 -10.04 -6.56
C ASN A 159 -16.78 -9.57 -5.12
N GLY A 160 -15.78 -9.58 -4.25
CA GLY A 160 -15.94 -9.43 -2.81
C GLY A 160 -14.86 -8.58 -2.13
N PRO A 161 -14.85 -8.58 -0.78
CA PRO A 161 -13.91 -7.80 0.02
C PRO A 161 -12.45 -8.27 -0.11
N PHE A 162 -11.54 -7.52 0.49
CA PHE A 162 -10.23 -8.07 0.86
C PHE A 162 -10.40 -8.93 2.11
N LYS A 163 -10.05 -10.21 2.02
CA LYS A 163 -9.80 -11.07 3.18
C LYS A 163 -8.35 -10.83 3.62
N VAL A 164 -8.18 -10.30 4.83
CA VAL A 164 -6.89 -10.01 5.46
C VAL A 164 -6.66 -11.04 6.56
N GLU A 165 -5.54 -11.75 6.51
CA GLU A 165 -5.18 -12.83 7.45
C GLU A 165 -3.74 -12.67 7.94
N GLY A 166 -3.55 -12.76 9.26
CA GLY A 166 -2.31 -12.41 9.94
C GLY A 166 -2.52 -11.20 10.87
N ASN A 167 -1.53 -10.93 11.73
CA ASN A 167 -1.61 -9.85 12.70
C ASN A 167 -1.68 -8.50 11.98
N ALA A 168 -2.70 -7.69 12.26
CA ALA A 168 -2.83 -6.35 11.71
C ALA A 168 -3.50 -5.38 12.67
N GLU A 169 -3.03 -4.14 12.64
CA GLU A 169 -3.74 -3.00 13.20
C GLU A 169 -4.40 -2.20 12.09
N ILE A 170 -5.72 -2.08 12.15
CA ILE A 170 -6.48 -1.20 11.27
C ILE A 170 -6.47 0.17 11.94
N VAL A 171 -5.89 1.16 11.27
CA VAL A 171 -5.64 2.49 11.83
C VAL A 171 -6.30 3.59 10.99
N THR A 172 -6.69 4.67 11.65
CA THR A 172 -7.19 5.87 10.99
C THR A 172 -6.10 6.54 10.14
N GLY A 173 -6.49 7.54 9.34
CA GLY A 173 -5.56 8.37 8.56
C GLY A 173 -4.47 8.98 9.44
N THR A 174 -4.85 9.49 10.61
CA THR A 174 -3.96 10.08 11.63
C THR A 174 -3.20 9.04 12.46
N GLY A 175 -3.64 7.78 12.47
CA GLY A 175 -2.91 6.65 13.06
C GLY A 175 -3.48 6.09 14.35
N HIS A 176 -4.67 6.50 14.77
CA HIS A 176 -5.37 5.88 15.88
C HIS A 176 -5.83 4.47 15.53
N THR A 177 -5.70 3.52 16.45
CA THR A 177 -6.13 2.14 16.24
C THR A 177 -7.65 2.04 16.30
N ILE A 178 -8.26 1.58 15.21
CA ILE A 178 -9.69 1.25 15.11
C ILE A 178 -9.92 -0.19 15.54
N ASP A 179 -9.02 -1.08 15.14
CA ASP A 179 -9.12 -2.50 15.42
C ASP A 179 -7.74 -3.18 15.43
N ARG A 180 -7.61 -4.25 16.22
CA ARG A 180 -6.50 -5.20 16.11
C ARG A 180 -7.07 -6.57 15.85
N THR A 181 -6.56 -7.26 14.85
CA THR A 181 -7.15 -8.52 14.41
C THR A 181 -6.12 -9.43 13.75
N THR A 182 -6.40 -10.73 13.79
CA THR A 182 -5.72 -11.75 12.99
C THR A 182 -6.48 -12.07 11.70
N ARG A 183 -7.73 -11.59 11.58
CA ARG A 183 -8.59 -11.82 10.42
C ARG A 183 -9.62 -10.70 10.25
N ALA A 184 -9.68 -10.08 9.08
CA ALA A 184 -10.70 -9.09 8.72
C ALA A 184 -11.18 -9.21 7.28
N PHE A 185 -12.37 -8.69 7.03
CA PHE A 185 -12.90 -8.50 5.68
C PHE A 185 -13.10 -7.01 5.43
N LEU A 186 -12.25 -6.43 4.58
CA LEU A 186 -12.25 -4.99 4.30
C LEU A 186 -13.00 -4.69 3.00
N CYS A 187 -13.82 -3.64 3.02
CA CYS A 187 -14.59 -3.19 1.88
C CYS A 187 -13.68 -2.83 0.71
N ARG A 188 -13.97 -3.44 -0.44
CA ARG A 188 -13.28 -3.22 -1.72
C ARG A 188 -14.20 -2.66 -2.81
N CYS A 189 -15.51 -2.76 -2.61
CA CYS A 189 -16.51 -2.31 -3.58
C CYS A 189 -16.89 -0.82 -3.44
N GLY A 190 -16.50 -0.14 -2.36
CA GLY A 190 -16.88 1.25 -2.11
C GLY A 190 -18.26 1.48 -1.48
N HIS A 191 -19.13 0.45 -1.39
CA HIS A 191 -20.54 0.63 -1.01
C HIS A 191 -20.91 0.18 0.41
N SER A 192 -19.97 -0.33 1.22
CA SER A 192 -20.29 -0.75 2.59
C SER A 192 -20.83 0.41 3.43
N ALA A 193 -21.86 0.18 4.23
CA ALA A 193 -22.32 1.12 5.26
C ALA A 193 -21.46 1.05 6.52
N ASN A 194 -20.66 0.00 6.69
CA ASN A 194 -19.78 -0.24 7.83
C ASN A 194 -18.30 -0.12 7.45
N LYS A 195 -17.93 0.89 6.64
CA LYS A 195 -16.52 1.09 6.23
C LYS A 195 -15.62 1.30 7.48
N PRO A 196 -14.40 0.76 7.49
CA PRO A 196 -13.69 0.10 6.38
C PRO A 196 -14.05 -1.37 6.18
N PHE A 197 -14.92 -1.95 7.01
CA PHE A 197 -15.28 -3.36 6.97
C PHE A 197 -16.32 -3.66 5.90
N CYS A 198 -16.37 -4.92 5.48
CA CYS A 198 -17.38 -5.44 4.58
C CYS A 198 -18.68 -5.75 5.32
N ASP A 199 -19.81 -5.30 4.77
CA ASP A 199 -21.16 -5.56 5.27
C ASP A 199 -22.03 -6.38 4.28
N GLY A 200 -21.40 -6.92 3.22
CA GLY A 200 -22.09 -7.65 2.16
C GLY A 200 -22.61 -6.79 1.00
N SER A 201 -22.45 -5.46 1.04
CA SER A 201 -22.92 -4.54 -0.02
C SER A 201 -22.43 -4.89 -1.42
N HIS A 202 -21.24 -5.50 -1.55
CA HIS A 202 -20.67 -5.94 -2.82
C HIS A 202 -21.61 -6.83 -3.64
N LYS A 203 -22.43 -7.68 -2.97
CA LYS A 203 -23.43 -8.51 -3.65
C LYS A 203 -24.58 -7.67 -4.22
N ARG A 204 -25.07 -6.72 -3.42
CA ARG A 204 -26.20 -5.86 -3.80
C ARG A 204 -25.88 -4.95 -4.98
N VAL A 205 -24.65 -4.43 -5.02
CA VAL A 205 -24.20 -3.51 -6.09
C VAL A 205 -23.57 -4.21 -7.28
N GLY A 206 -23.59 -5.56 -7.31
CA GLY A 206 -23.02 -6.34 -8.40
C GLY A 206 -21.53 -6.06 -8.63
N PHE A 207 -20.75 -5.90 -7.56
CA PHE A 207 -19.33 -5.55 -7.67
C PHE A 207 -18.56 -6.63 -8.44
N VAL A 208 -17.82 -6.21 -9.47
CA VAL A 208 -16.92 -7.08 -10.24
C VAL A 208 -15.48 -6.65 -10.00
N GLY A 209 -14.65 -7.59 -9.56
CA GLY A 209 -13.21 -7.37 -9.43
C GLY A 209 -12.48 -8.43 -8.64
#